data_AF-A0A520JAI4-F1
#
_entry.id   AF-A0A520JAI4-F1
#
_cell.length_a   1.000
_cell.length_b   1.000
_cell.length_c   1.000
_cell.angle_alpha   90.00
_cell.angle_beta   90.00
_cell.angle_gamma   90.00
#
_symmetry.space_group_name_H-M   'P 1'
#
loop_
_entity.id
_entity.type
_entity.pdbx_description
1 polymer ?
#
loop_
_entity_poly.entity_id
_entity_poly.type
_entity_poly.pdbx_seq_one_letter_code
_entity_poly.pdbx_strand_id
1 'polypeptide(L)'
;NLLSVAVDYRIIVRNVGDALATGIRVDIRLLGMGTQHDALLSALFAMPIEKSIAAPFDLPPGTAVDLGGMAMHPKDTIETVEIGGRRMVVPLLSVNLRYGWPDDATGGGEGQTARPFVIGIDPGTGGRLQPFRLDAAARMVQNVAIIAYTDGVTT
;
A
#
# COMPACT_ATOMS: atom_id res chain seq x y z
N ASN A 1 -26.88 3.04 -3.40
CA ASN A 1 -25.68 3.59 -4.05
C ASN A 1 -24.52 3.39 -3.08
N LEU A 2 -23.74 2.32 -3.24
CA LEU A 2 -22.59 2.07 -2.36
C LEU A 2 -21.44 2.94 -2.87
N LEU A 3 -21.13 4.02 -2.14
CA LEU A 3 -19.97 4.84 -2.45
C LEU A 3 -18.73 4.17 -1.84
N SER A 4 -17.63 4.11 -2.59
CA SER A 4 -16.33 3.61 -2.15
C SER A 4 -15.27 4.68 -2.37
N VAL A 5 -14.15 4.55 -1.66
CA VAL A 5 -12.88 5.18 -2.04
C VAL A 5 -12.13 4.13 -2.85
N ALA A 6 -11.62 4.52 -4.02
CA ALA A 6 -10.87 3.64 -4.90
C ALA A 6 -9.58 4.31 -5.34
N VAL A 7 -8.53 3.50 -5.48
CA VAL A 7 -7.22 3.91 -5.96
C VAL A 7 -6.78 2.93 -7.04
N ASP A 8 -6.60 3.43 -8.25
CA ASP A 8 -5.83 2.73 -9.27
C ASP A 8 -4.35 2.82 -8.94
N TYR A 9 -3.66 1.69 -8.98
CA TYR A 9 -2.24 1.61 -8.66
C TYR A 9 -1.44 0.88 -9.73
N ARG A 10 -0.16 1.20 -9.75
CA ARG A 10 0.91 0.45 -10.42
C ARG A 10 2.07 0.31 -9.44
N ILE A 11 2.50 -0.92 -9.20
CA ILE A 11 3.61 -1.24 -8.30
C ILE A 11 4.66 -2.02 -9.05
N ILE A 12 5.91 -1.56 -8.97
CA ILE A 12 7.06 -2.28 -9.50
C ILE A 12 7.73 -3.01 -8.34
N VAL A 13 7.72 -4.34 -8.40
CA VAL A 13 8.44 -5.19 -7.45
C VAL A 13 9.76 -5.58 -8.07
N ARG A 14 10.87 -5.32 -7.39
CA ARG A 14 12.22 -5.63 -7.86
C ARG A 14 12.93 -6.53 -6.87
N ASN A 15 13.56 -7.58 -7.37
CA ASN A 15 14.53 -8.33 -6.57
C ASN A 15 15.88 -7.59 -6.62
N VAL A 16 16.25 -6.98 -5.49
CA VAL A 16 17.52 -6.25 -5.32
C VAL A 16 18.61 -7.11 -4.66
N GLY A 17 18.28 -8.34 -4.27
CA GLY A 17 19.23 -9.32 -3.75
C GLY A 17 19.96 -10.08 -4.87
N ASP A 18 20.81 -11.00 -4.45
CA ASP A 18 21.64 -11.87 -5.29
C ASP A 18 21.09 -13.31 -5.41
N ALA A 19 20.10 -13.69 -4.58
CA ALA A 19 19.40 -14.97 -4.65
C ALA A 19 18.05 -14.88 -5.39
N LEU A 20 17.56 -16.01 -5.89
CA LEU A 20 16.21 -16.14 -6.42
C LEU A 20 15.18 -15.90 -5.30
N ALA A 21 14.34 -14.88 -5.44
CA ALA A 21 13.19 -14.69 -4.56
C ALA A 21 12.05 -15.61 -5.00
N THR A 22 11.59 -16.49 -4.12
CA THR A 22 10.61 -17.53 -4.44
C THR A 22 9.27 -17.30 -3.74
N GLY A 23 8.20 -17.78 -4.36
CA GLY A 23 6.86 -17.82 -3.77
C GLY A 23 6.35 -16.45 -3.31
N ILE A 24 6.71 -15.38 -4.03
CA ILE A 24 6.35 -14.00 -3.69
C ILE A 24 4.83 -13.89 -3.64
N ARG A 25 4.31 -13.54 -2.46
CA ARG A 25 2.90 -13.20 -2.24
C ARG A 25 2.81 -11.71 -1.97
N VAL A 26 1.80 -11.05 -2.55
CA VAL A 26 1.62 -9.61 -2.44
C VAL A 26 0.21 -9.31 -1.94
N ASP A 27 0.11 -8.55 -0.85
CA ASP A 27 -1.14 -7.99 -0.32
C ASP A 27 -1.11 -6.47 -0.49
N ILE A 28 -2.16 -5.93 -1.10
CA ILE A 28 -2.37 -4.49 -1.25
C ILE A 28 -3.74 -4.15 -0.68
N ARG A 29 -3.77 -3.20 0.26
CA ARG A 29 -5.02 -2.73 0.86
C ARG A 29 -5.07 -1.22 0.87
N LEU A 30 -6.25 -0.70 0.59
CA LEU A 30 -6.56 0.70 0.80
C LEU A 30 -7.14 0.85 2.20
N LEU A 31 -6.61 1.79 2.97
CA LEU A 31 -6.99 2.13 4.34
C LEU A 31 -7.23 3.65 4.43
N GLY A 32 -7.91 4.10 5.48
CA GLY A 32 -7.92 5.51 5.87
C GLY A 32 -6.87 5.74 6.95
N MET A 33 -6.14 6.86 6.90
CA MET A 33 -5.36 7.29 8.07
C MET A 33 -6.29 7.91 9.11
N GLY A 34 -6.29 7.37 10.32
CA GLY A 34 -6.68 8.09 11.51
C GLY A 34 -5.81 7.71 12.70
N THR A 35 -6.36 7.66 13.91
CA THR A 35 -5.54 7.78 15.13
C THR A 35 -4.76 6.50 15.49
N GLN A 36 -5.15 5.35 14.96
CA GLN A 36 -4.58 4.04 15.31
C GLN A 36 -3.85 3.35 14.15
N HIS A 37 -3.53 4.08 13.08
CA HIS A 37 -3.01 3.49 11.85
C HIS A 37 -1.68 2.73 12.03
N ASP A 38 -0.76 3.18 12.88
CA ASP A 38 0.50 2.47 13.14
C ASP A 38 0.25 1.07 13.74
N ALA A 39 -0.63 0.97 14.73
CA ALA A 39 -1.01 -0.31 15.33
C ALA A 39 -1.74 -1.22 14.32
N LEU A 40 -2.60 -0.63 13.49
CA LEU A 40 -3.29 -1.34 12.41
C LEU A 40 -2.30 -1.89 11.38
N LEU A 41 -1.32 -1.09 10.94
CA LEU A 41 -0.29 -1.49 9.98
C LEU A 41 0.62 -2.57 10.58
N SER A 42 1.04 -2.42 11.83
CA SER A 42 1.83 -3.43 12.53
C SER A 42 1.08 -4.77 12.61
N ALA A 43 -0.20 -4.74 13.00
CA ALA A 43 -1.02 -5.96 13.05
C ALA A 43 -1.20 -6.57 11.66
N LEU A 44 -1.48 -5.75 10.65
CA LEU A 44 -1.65 -6.19 9.27
C LEU A 44 -0.38 -6.86 8.73
N PHE A 45 0.79 -6.26 8.96
CA PHE A 45 2.06 -6.79 8.46
C PHE A 45 2.51 -8.04 9.22
N ALA A 46 2.09 -8.21 10.49
CA ALA A 46 2.34 -9.43 11.24
C ALA A 46 1.54 -10.64 10.70
N MET A 47 0.41 -10.42 10.01
CA MET A 47 -0.42 -11.50 9.47
C MET A 47 0.22 -12.17 8.24
N PRO A 48 -0.02 -13.48 8.03
CA PRO A 48 0.31 -14.14 6.78
C PRO A 48 -0.55 -13.60 5.63
N ILE A 49 0.00 -13.62 4.40
CA ILE A 49 -0.74 -13.26 3.19
C ILE A 49 -1.47 -14.52 2.68
N GLU A 50 -2.71 -14.71 3.12
CA GLU A 50 -3.54 -15.85 2.70
C GLU A 50 -4.00 -15.72 1.24
N LYS A 51 -4.39 -14.51 0.83
CA LYS A 51 -4.86 -14.21 -0.52
C LYS A 51 -3.99 -13.13 -1.16
N SER A 52 -3.08 -13.58 -2.02
CA SER A 52 -2.27 -12.68 -2.84
C SER A 52 -3.11 -12.02 -3.93
N ILE A 53 -2.80 -10.78 -4.30
CA ILE A 53 -3.47 -10.03 -5.38
C ILE A 53 -3.21 -10.65 -6.76
N ALA A 54 -2.15 -11.46 -6.89
CA ALA A 54 -1.76 -12.20 -8.07
C ALA A 54 -1.38 -13.63 -7.67
N ALA A 55 -1.34 -14.55 -8.64
CA ALA A 55 -0.76 -15.88 -8.42
C ALA A 55 0.68 -15.74 -7.88
N PRO A 56 1.09 -16.52 -6.85
CA PRO A 56 2.46 -16.46 -6.35
C PRO A 56 3.48 -16.68 -7.48
N PHE A 57 4.58 -15.95 -7.44
CA PHE A 57 5.58 -15.96 -8.50
C PHE A 57 7.00 -15.88 -7.94
N ASP A 58 7.97 -16.26 -8.76
CA ASP A 58 9.40 -16.15 -8.43
C ASP A 58 10.02 -14.99 -9.21
N LEU A 59 11.07 -14.38 -8.67
CA LEU A 59 11.75 -13.24 -9.28
C LEU A 59 13.27 -13.41 -9.21
N PRO A 60 13.96 -13.67 -10.33
CA PRO A 60 15.41 -13.77 -10.36
C PRO A 60 16.13 -12.48 -9.91
N PRO A 61 17.40 -12.57 -9.46
CA PRO A 61 18.21 -11.41 -9.08
C PRO A 61 18.20 -10.29 -10.13
N GLY A 62 18.04 -9.04 -9.70
CA GLY A 62 18.05 -7.85 -10.56
C GLY A 62 16.81 -7.63 -11.42
N THR A 63 15.90 -8.61 -11.48
CA THR A 63 14.68 -8.51 -12.30
C THR A 63 13.54 -7.81 -11.56
N ALA A 64 12.52 -7.42 -12.31
CA ALA A 64 11.34 -6.75 -11.78
C ALA A 64 10.05 -7.21 -12.47
N VAL A 65 8.93 -7.08 -11.77
CA VAL A 65 7.57 -7.28 -12.29
C VAL A 65 6.72 -6.04 -12.03
N ASP A 66 5.84 -5.73 -12.98
CA ASP A 66 4.85 -4.66 -12.87
C ASP A 66 3.49 -5.27 -12.46
N LEU A 67 2.93 -4.78 -11.36
CA LEU A 67 1.64 -5.17 -10.81
C LEU A 67 0.69 -3.97 -10.84
N GLY A 68 -0.34 -4.05 -11.67
CA GLY A 68 -1.41 -3.06 -11.75
C GLY A 68 -2.72 -3.56 -11.16
N GLY A 69 -3.54 -2.65 -10.62
CA GLY A 69 -4.86 -3.00 -10.11
C GLY A 69 -5.60 -1.82 -9.51
N MET A 70 -6.71 -2.13 -8.85
CA MET A 70 -7.51 -1.16 -8.11
C MET A 70 -7.71 -1.65 -6.68
N ALA A 71 -7.39 -0.81 -5.71
CA ALA A 71 -7.70 -1.04 -4.30
C ALA A 71 -8.94 -0.22 -3.92
N MET A 72 -9.87 -0.85 -3.21
CA MET A 72 -11.14 -0.21 -2.83
C MET A 72 -11.39 -0.36 -1.33
N HIS A 73 -11.99 0.66 -0.73
CA HIS A 73 -12.52 0.63 0.62
C HIS A 73 -13.95 1.17 0.62
N PRO A 74 -14.91 0.49 1.27
CA PRO A 74 -16.25 1.05 1.47
C PRO A 74 -16.17 2.41 2.21
N LYS A 75 -16.92 3.41 1.73
CA LYS A 75 -16.90 4.78 2.27
C LYS A 75 -17.44 4.88 3.70
N ASP A 76 -18.32 3.96 4.07
CA ASP A 76 -18.94 3.89 5.39
C ASP A 76 -18.00 3.36 6.47
N THR A 77 -17.06 2.48 6.09
CA THR A 77 -16.11 1.86 7.03
C THR A 77 -14.70 2.45 6.98
N ILE A 78 -14.37 3.26 5.96
CA ILE A 78 -13.05 3.91 5.91
C ILE A 78 -12.92 4.94 7.03
N GLU A 79 -11.77 4.96 7.71
CA GLU A 79 -11.48 5.95 8.73
C GLU A 79 -11.36 7.34 8.10
N THR A 80 -11.91 8.34 8.79
CA THR A 80 -12.02 9.72 8.29
C THR A 80 -11.57 10.72 9.33
N VAL A 81 -11.15 11.89 8.88
CA VAL A 81 -10.79 13.02 9.73
C VAL A 81 -11.71 14.21 9.46
N GLU A 82 -12.05 14.96 10.50
CA GLU A 82 -12.81 16.19 10.39
C GLU A 82 -11.85 17.38 10.30
N ILE A 83 -11.94 18.17 9.22
CA ILE A 83 -11.11 19.36 9.01
C ILE A 83 -12.04 20.52 8.63
N GLY A 84 -12.12 21.54 9.50
CA GLY A 84 -12.98 22.71 9.25
C GLY A 84 -14.47 22.34 9.09
N GLY A 85 -14.94 21.34 9.85
CA GLY A 85 -16.33 20.85 9.79
C GLY A 85 -16.67 20.03 8.54
N ARG A 86 -15.65 19.53 7.83
CA ARG A 86 -15.82 18.67 6.66
C ARG A 86 -15.20 17.31 6.91
N ARG A 87 -15.96 16.27 6.54
CA ARG A 87 -15.49 14.89 6.56
C ARG A 87 -14.54 14.62 5.39
N MET A 88 -13.28 14.34 5.74
CA MET A 88 -12.18 14.11 4.83
C MET A 88 -11.61 12.70 5.00
N VAL A 89 -10.95 12.20 3.98
CA VAL A 89 -10.14 10.98 4.04
C VAL A 89 -8.72 11.27 3.60
N VAL A 90 -7.75 10.68 4.30
CA VAL A 90 -6.36 10.57 3.85
C VAL A 90 -6.14 9.09 3.50
N PRO A 91 -6.24 8.71 2.22
CA PRO A 91 -6.05 7.33 1.82
C PRO A 91 -4.61 6.87 2.04
N LEU A 92 -4.47 5.66 2.56
CA LEU A 92 -3.20 5.00 2.76
C LEU A 92 -3.24 3.65 2.05
N LEU A 93 -2.33 3.44 1.10
CA LEU A 93 -2.18 2.18 0.39
C LEU A 93 -1.07 1.36 1.08
N SER A 94 -1.44 0.30 1.78
CA SER A 94 -0.47 -0.62 2.36
C SER A 94 -0.04 -1.64 1.31
N VAL A 95 1.27 -1.84 1.16
CA VAL A 95 1.86 -2.84 0.27
C VAL A 95 2.67 -3.79 1.14
N ASN A 96 2.38 -5.08 1.09
CA ASN A 96 3.09 -6.10 1.86
C ASN A 96 3.48 -7.26 0.94
N LEU A 97 4.75 -7.65 0.98
CA LEU A 97 5.29 -8.78 0.26
C LEU A 97 5.92 -9.75 1.24
N ARG A 98 5.63 -11.04 1.08
CA ARG A 98 6.36 -12.14 1.75
C ARG A 98 6.94 -13.06 0.69
N TYR A 99 8.18 -13.50 0.90
CA TYR A 99 8.94 -14.28 -0.06
C TYR A 99 9.94 -15.18 0.65
N GLY A 100 10.41 -16.22 -0.04
CA GLY A 100 11.53 -17.05 0.38
C GLY A 100 12.75 -16.89 -0.52
N TRP A 101 13.84 -17.54 -0.16
CA TRP A 101 14.95 -17.84 -1.07
C TRP A 101 15.54 -19.20 -0.70
N PRO A 102 16.03 -19.96 -1.69
CA PRO A 102 16.54 -21.31 -1.46
C PRO A 102 17.78 -21.30 -0.56
N ASP A 103 17.96 -22.42 0.13
CA ASP A 103 19.17 -22.68 0.92
C ASP A 103 20.33 -23.04 -0.01
N ASP A 104 21.17 -22.04 -0.29
CA ASP A 104 22.44 -22.19 -1.00
C ASP A 104 23.65 -21.98 -0.07
N ALA A 105 24.83 -21.70 -0.61
CA ALA A 105 26.06 -21.49 0.18
C ALA A 105 25.98 -20.36 1.23
N THR A 106 24.97 -19.49 1.16
CA THR A 106 24.78 -18.34 2.06
C THR A 106 23.68 -18.53 3.11
N GLY A 107 22.92 -19.63 3.04
CA GLY A 107 21.79 -19.89 3.93
C GLY A 107 20.46 -19.41 3.36
N GLY A 108 19.49 -20.32 3.29
CA GLY A 108 18.12 -20.05 2.83
C GLY A 108 17.30 -19.29 3.86
N GLY A 109 16.12 -18.81 3.46
CA GLY A 109 15.27 -18.09 4.41
C GLY A 109 13.96 -17.56 3.85
N GLU A 110 13.28 -16.81 4.72
CA GLU A 110 12.06 -16.08 4.43
C GLU A 110 12.27 -14.59 4.72
N GLY A 111 11.61 -13.74 3.94
CA GLY A 111 11.70 -12.29 4.04
C GLY A 111 10.36 -11.62 3.86
N GLN A 112 10.32 -10.36 4.28
CA GLN A 112 9.16 -9.50 4.15
C GLN A 112 9.58 -8.10 3.69
N THR A 113 8.84 -7.52 2.76
CA THR A 113 8.95 -6.11 2.41
C THR A 113 7.58 -5.48 2.55
N ALA A 114 7.42 -4.63 3.57
CA ALA A 114 6.18 -3.91 3.83
C ALA A 114 6.41 -2.41 3.68
N ARG A 115 5.49 -1.71 2.99
CA ARG A 115 5.53 -0.27 2.89
C ARG A 115 4.14 0.34 2.72
N PRO A 116 3.75 1.29 3.57
CA PRO A 116 2.56 2.11 3.38
C PRO A 116 2.86 3.38 2.56
N PHE A 117 1.89 3.80 1.75
CA PHE A 117 1.95 5.02 0.95
C PHE A 117 0.73 5.89 1.23
N VAL A 118 0.95 7.11 1.70
CA VAL A 118 -0.12 8.10 1.83
C VAL A 118 -0.37 8.73 0.47
N ILE A 119 -1.64 8.80 0.09
CA ILE A 119 -2.09 9.41 -1.16
C ILE A 119 -2.79 10.73 -0.81
N GLY A 120 -2.49 11.79 -1.54
CA GLY A 120 -3.15 13.06 -1.38
C GLY A 120 -3.19 13.85 -2.68
N ILE A 121 -3.99 14.91 -2.68
CA ILE A 121 -4.05 15.85 -3.79
C ILE A 121 -2.78 16.70 -3.74
N ASP A 122 -2.07 16.77 -4.87
CA ASP A 122 -0.90 17.63 -5.02
C ASP A 122 -1.35 19.07 -5.31
N PRO A 123 -1.11 20.04 -4.41
CA PRO A 123 -1.44 21.44 -4.67
C PRO A 123 -0.43 22.14 -5.60
N GLY A 124 0.66 21.47 -6.00
CA GLY A 124 1.77 22.06 -6.76
C GLY A 124 2.96 22.44 -5.88
N THR A 125 3.87 23.27 -6.41
CA THR A 125 5.19 23.54 -5.82
C THR A 125 5.14 24.04 -4.38
N GLY A 126 5.63 23.21 -3.45
CA GLY A 126 5.90 23.55 -2.05
C GLY A 126 4.76 23.30 -1.06
N GLY A 127 3.60 22.83 -1.50
CA GLY A 127 2.46 22.55 -0.61
C GLY A 127 2.46 21.12 -0.05
N ARG A 128 1.95 20.95 1.18
CA ARG A 128 1.69 19.62 1.77
C ARG A 128 0.54 18.94 1.01
N LEU A 129 0.62 17.62 0.84
CA LEU A 129 -0.49 16.83 0.27
C LEU A 129 -1.80 17.11 1.01
N GLN A 130 -2.87 17.29 0.24
CA GLN A 130 -4.19 17.60 0.77
C GLN A 130 -5.09 16.34 0.81
N PRO A 131 -5.95 16.21 1.83
CA PRO A 131 -6.89 15.09 1.91
C PRO A 131 -8.04 15.21 0.90
N PHE A 132 -8.81 14.13 0.74
CA PHE A 132 -9.96 14.08 -0.16
C PHE A 132 -11.26 14.33 0.60
N ARG A 133 -12.12 15.17 0.03
CA ARG A 133 -13.48 15.40 0.52
C ARG A 133 -14.36 14.20 0.27
N LEU A 134 -15.01 13.68 1.32
CA LEU A 134 -16.01 12.61 1.18
C LEU A 134 -17.44 13.14 1.04
N ASP A 135 -17.69 14.39 1.40
CA ASP A 135 -18.99 15.04 1.30
C ASP A 135 -19.31 15.56 -0.12
N ALA A 136 -18.34 15.49 -1.04
CA ALA A 136 -18.53 15.88 -2.43
C ALA A 136 -19.19 14.77 -3.27
N ALA A 137 -19.76 15.15 -4.42
CA ALA A 137 -20.21 14.18 -5.43
C ALA A 137 -19.05 13.27 -5.87
N ALA A 138 -19.39 12.03 -6.23
CA ALA A 138 -18.42 11.05 -6.72
C ALA A 138 -17.65 11.64 -7.92
N ARG A 139 -16.32 11.59 -7.84
CA ARG A 139 -15.43 12.13 -8.87
C ARG A 139 -14.09 11.40 -8.88
N MET A 140 -13.49 11.31 -10.05
CA MET A 140 -12.08 10.96 -10.20
C MET A 140 -11.21 12.20 -9.93
N VAL A 141 -10.10 12.02 -9.23
CA VAL A 141 -9.10 13.07 -8.97
C VAL A 141 -7.79 12.61 -9.60
N GLN A 142 -7.24 13.38 -10.56
CA GLN A 142 -6.07 12.96 -11.34
C GLN A 142 -4.74 13.57 -10.85
N ASN A 143 -4.77 14.72 -10.18
CA ASN A 143 -3.57 15.37 -9.64
C ASN A 143 -3.30 14.87 -8.22
N VAL A 144 -2.95 13.59 -8.12
CA VAL A 144 -2.57 12.96 -6.85
C VAL A 144 -1.06 12.74 -6.79
N ALA A 145 -0.53 12.78 -5.59
CA ALA A 145 0.85 12.41 -5.29
C ALA A 145 0.89 11.45 -4.11
N ILE A 146 2.01 10.74 -4.00
CA ILE A 146 2.26 9.75 -2.96
C ILE A 146 3.44 10.17 -2.09
N ILE A 147 3.32 9.92 -0.80
CA ILE A 147 4.44 9.98 0.15
C ILE A 147 4.58 8.58 0.76
N ALA A 148 5.79 8.03 0.69
CA ALA A 148 6.09 6.82 1.45
C ALA A 148 6.00 7.15 2.94
N TYR A 149 5.15 6.43 3.66
CA TYR A 149 5.01 6.61 5.10
C TYR A 149 6.13 5.79 5.77
N THR A 150 7.15 6.49 6.27
CA THR A 150 8.39 5.89 6.80
C THR A 150 8.40 5.73 8.31
N ASP A 151 7.40 6.25 9.02
CA ASP A 151 7.29 6.03 10.45
C ASP A 151 6.75 4.61 10.68
N GLY A 152 7.53 3.77 11.37
CA GLY A 152 7.07 2.47 11.88
C GLY A 152 7.36 1.20 11.06
N VAL A 153 8.18 1.23 10.00
CA VAL A 153 8.60 -0.02 9.32
C VAL A 153 10.13 -0.14 9.25
N THR A 154 10.67 -1.09 10.00
CA THR A 154 12.07 -1.51 9.91
C THR A 154 12.27 -2.38 8.67
N THR A 155 13.28 -2.05 7.86
CA THR A 155 13.79 -2.88 6.76
C THR A 155 14.41 -4.16 7.25
#